data_AF-X1JT86-F1
#
_entry.id   AF-X1JT86-F1
#
_cell.length_a   1.000
_cell.length_b   1.000
_cell.length_c   1.000
_cell.angle_alpha   90.00
_cell.angle_beta   90.00
_cell.angle_gamma   90.00
#
_symmetry.space_group_name_H-M   'P 1'
#
loop_
_entity.id
_entity.type
_entity.pdbx_description
1 polymer ?
#
loop_
_entity_poly.entity_id
_entity_poly.type
_entity_poly.pdbx_seq_one_letter_code
_entity_poly.pdbx_strand_id
1 'polypeptide(L)'
;MGPSQIENRISQDTVITEQLALWGRGGSRVIRGNLLLIPLGEALLYVEPVFLQAEAGGLPQLKRVIVAAGEQIAMDLTLRESIAAIFGTEAPPTEPVVEPPSPTEPEEPVAAEIASLIEAAQQHYNKAQQYLQAGDWAGYGEELDALKAVLDQLAELAAAE
;
A
#
# COMPACT_ATOMS: atom_id res chain seq x y z
N MET A 1 16.09 -9.55 -0.59
CA MET A 1 16.46 -8.11 -0.63
C MET A 1 16.38 -7.56 0.78
N GLY A 2 17.23 -6.59 1.14
CA GLY A 2 17.18 -5.94 2.46
C GLY A 2 16.49 -4.57 2.42
N PRO A 3 16.10 -4.00 3.58
CA PRO A 3 15.43 -2.70 3.65
C PRO A 3 16.15 -1.58 2.88
N SER A 4 17.48 -1.51 3.00
CA SER A 4 18.29 -0.51 2.29
C SER A 4 18.27 -0.66 0.77
N GLN A 5 18.10 -1.88 0.25
CA GLN A 5 18.00 -2.10 -1.20
C GLN A 5 16.64 -1.65 -1.72
N ILE A 6 15.57 -1.91 -0.96
CA ILE A 6 14.22 -1.45 -1.31
C ILE A 6 14.13 0.07 -1.27
N GLU A 7 14.68 0.71 -0.23
CA GLU A 7 14.79 2.17 -0.16
C GLU A 7 15.47 2.78 -1.38
N ASN A 8 16.59 2.18 -1.81
CA ASN A 8 17.31 2.62 -2.99
C ASN A 8 16.48 2.45 -4.27
N ARG A 9 15.68 1.37 -4.38
CA ARG A 9 14.81 1.14 -5.53
C ARG A 9 13.64 2.12 -5.57
N ILE A 10 12.97 2.33 -4.44
CA ILE A 10 11.91 3.35 -4.32
C ILE A 10 12.46 4.73 -4.71
N SER A 11 13.67 5.05 -4.27
CA SER A 11 14.33 6.34 -4.57
C SER A 11 14.82 6.46 -6.02
N GLN A 12 14.86 5.35 -6.78
CA GLN A 12 15.22 5.31 -8.20
C GLN A 12 14.00 5.20 -9.10
N ASP A 13 12.82 4.94 -8.54
CA ASP A 13 11.58 4.90 -9.30
C ASP A 13 11.23 6.30 -9.80
N THR A 14 11.14 6.44 -11.12
CA THR A 14 10.89 7.73 -11.78
C THR A 14 9.54 8.32 -11.38
N VAL A 15 8.49 7.50 -11.35
CA VAL A 15 7.11 7.95 -11.07
C VAL A 15 7.02 8.44 -9.63
N ILE A 16 7.58 7.69 -8.69
CA ILE A 16 7.63 8.07 -7.28
C ILE A 16 8.44 9.37 -7.14
N THR A 17 9.64 9.42 -7.68
CA THR A 17 10.56 10.56 -7.52
C THR A 17 9.98 11.85 -8.09
N GLU A 18 9.38 11.80 -9.28
CA GLU A 18 8.71 12.94 -9.90
C GLU A 18 7.53 13.44 -9.06
N GLN A 19 6.70 12.53 -8.55
CA GLN A 19 5.55 12.85 -7.72
C GLN A 19 5.95 13.49 -6.38
N LEU A 20 6.98 12.95 -5.71
CA LEU A 20 7.51 13.53 -4.46
C LEU A 20 8.11 14.92 -4.72
N ALA A 21 8.86 15.09 -5.82
CA ALA A 21 9.42 16.38 -6.21
C ALA A 21 8.33 17.42 -6.54
N LEU A 22 7.21 17.00 -7.13
CA LEU A 22 6.04 17.86 -7.36
C LEU A 22 5.44 18.35 -6.04
N TRP A 23 5.21 17.48 -5.07
CA TRP A 23 4.66 17.88 -3.78
C TRP A 23 5.59 18.77 -2.96
N GLY A 24 6.91 18.56 -3.07
CA GLY A 24 7.91 19.40 -2.42
C GLY A 24 7.95 20.86 -2.92
N ARG A 25 7.37 21.16 -4.10
CA ARG A 25 7.41 22.51 -4.70
C ARG A 25 6.24 23.42 -4.28
N GLY A 26 5.17 22.86 -3.72
CA GLY A 26 3.92 23.58 -3.43
C GLY A 26 3.85 24.26 -2.06
N GLY A 27 4.98 24.61 -1.44
CA GLY A 27 5.00 25.07 -0.04
C GLY A 27 4.61 23.98 0.96
N SER A 28 4.84 22.72 0.59
CA SER A 28 4.60 21.54 1.41
C SER A 28 5.87 20.72 1.52
N ARG A 29 6.12 20.17 2.71
CA ARG A 29 7.18 19.22 2.99
C ARG A 29 6.66 17.79 2.83
N VAL A 30 7.38 17.00 2.06
CA VAL A 30 7.18 15.55 1.97
C VAL A 30 7.88 14.88 3.15
N ILE A 31 7.18 14.00 3.85
CA ILE A 31 7.71 13.20 4.95
C ILE A 31 7.50 11.73 4.59
N ARG A 32 8.60 11.02 4.36
CA ARG A 32 8.59 9.56 4.21
C ARG A 32 8.57 8.93 5.60
N GLY A 33 7.61 8.03 5.82
CA GLY A 33 7.42 7.33 7.09
C GLY A 33 8.46 6.24 7.31
N ASN A 34 8.24 5.41 8.34
CA ASN A 34 9.07 4.23 8.54
C ASN A 34 8.71 3.13 7.53
N LEU A 35 9.74 2.50 6.96
CA LEU A 35 9.56 1.30 6.16
C LEU A 35 9.19 0.13 7.08
N LEU A 36 7.98 -0.39 6.91
CA LEU A 36 7.48 -1.57 7.60
C LEU A 36 7.82 -2.80 6.76
N LEU A 37 8.50 -3.77 7.39
CA LEU A 37 8.79 -5.07 6.79
C LEU A 37 7.82 -6.09 7.36
N ILE A 38 7.01 -6.68 6.48
CA ILE A 38 5.99 -7.66 6.82
C ILE A 38 6.35 -8.96 6.07
N PRO A 39 6.80 -10.02 6.77
CA PRO A 39 7.06 -11.30 6.14
C PRO A 39 5.72 -11.97 5.82
N LEU A 40 5.56 -12.42 4.58
CA LEU A 40 4.38 -13.10 4.04
C LEU A 40 4.78 -14.48 3.51
N GLY A 41 4.62 -15.53 4.32
CA GLY A 41 5.13 -16.86 3.99
C GLY A 41 6.64 -16.84 3.64
N GLU A 42 6.97 -17.09 2.36
CA GLU A 42 8.35 -17.04 1.83
C GLU A 42 8.72 -15.68 1.20
N ALA A 43 7.76 -14.77 1.05
CA ALA A 43 7.93 -13.44 0.49
C ALA A 43 8.08 -12.35 1.57
N LEU A 44 8.58 -11.18 1.16
CA LEU A 44 8.69 -10.00 2.02
C LEU A 44 7.91 -8.85 1.39
N LEU A 45 6.95 -8.30 2.13
CA LEU A 45 6.23 -7.09 1.78
C LEU A 45 6.81 -5.90 2.53
N TYR A 46 7.10 -4.85 1.79
CA TYR A 46 7.60 -3.59 2.31
C TYR A 46 6.53 -2.53 2.15
N VAL A 47 6.18 -1.82 3.22
CA VAL A 47 5.15 -0.79 3.22
C VAL A 47 5.72 0.50 3.79
N GLU A 48 5.62 1.59 3.03
CA GLU A 48 6.09 2.90 3.46
C GLU A 48 5.00 3.97 3.26
N PRO A 49 4.49 4.59 4.34
CA PRO A 49 3.55 5.69 4.22
C PRO A 49 4.26 7.00 3.86
N VAL A 50 3.67 7.78 2.95
CA VAL A 50 4.15 9.11 2.57
C VAL A 50 3.16 10.16 3.05
N PHE A 51 3.65 11.09 3.87
CA PHE A 51 2.86 12.18 4.43
C PHE A 51 3.23 13.53 3.79
N LEU A 52 2.26 14.44 3.72
CA LEU A 52 2.48 15.85 3.41
C LEU A 52 2.18 16.73 4.60
N GLN A 53 3.00 17.75 4.79
CA GLN A 53 2.86 18.77 5.81
C GLN A 53 3.06 20.15 5.19
N ALA A 54 2.24 21.14 5.54
CA ALA A 54 2.46 22.52 5.08
C ALA A 54 3.74 23.11 5.69
N GLU A 55 4.50 23.91 4.94
CA GLU A 55 5.72 24.57 5.43
C GLU A 55 5.47 25.54 6.58
N ALA A 56 4.29 26.17 6.61
CA ALA A 56 3.85 27.04 7.70
C ALA A 56 3.56 26.29 9.01
N GLY A 57 3.70 24.96 9.02
CA GLY A 57 3.35 24.08 10.13
C GLY A 57 1.97 23.43 9.98
N GLY A 58 1.70 22.41 10.79
CA GLY A 58 0.45 21.64 10.76
C GLY A 58 0.68 20.16 11.03
N LEU A 59 -0.41 19.39 11.17
CA LEU A 59 -0.32 17.95 11.34
C LEU A 59 0.02 17.29 9.97
N PRO A 60 1.00 16.37 9.90
CA PRO A 60 1.22 15.58 8.69
C PRO A 60 -0.01 14.76 8.30
N GLN A 61 -0.33 14.73 7.02
CA GLN A 61 -1.46 13.97 6.48
C GLN A 61 -0.97 12.90 5.52
N LEU A 62 -1.48 11.68 5.65
CA LEU A 62 -1.16 10.57 4.75
C LEU A 62 -1.63 10.93 3.34
N LYS A 63 -0.71 10.84 2.36
CA LYS A 63 -0.97 11.18 0.96
C LYS A 63 -0.87 9.98 0.03
N ARG A 64 0.09 9.10 0.29
CA ARG A 64 0.30 7.85 -0.43
C ARG A 64 0.78 6.76 0.50
N VAL A 65 0.64 5.52 0.03
CA VAL A 65 1.32 4.35 0.56
C VAL A 65 2.15 3.77 -0.58
N ILE A 66 3.42 3.50 -0.32
CA ILE A 66 4.30 2.78 -1.23
C ILE A 66 4.34 1.34 -0.74
N VAL A 67 4.10 0.38 -1.63
CA VAL A 67 4.21 -1.04 -1.34
C VAL A 67 5.21 -1.66 -2.31
N ALA A 68 6.08 -2.53 -1.81
CA ALA A 68 6.99 -3.29 -2.64
C ALA A 68 7.00 -4.77 -2.23
N ALA A 69 6.90 -5.65 -3.22
CA ALA A 69 7.02 -7.10 -3.07
C ALA A 69 7.92 -7.63 -4.19
N GLY A 70 9.02 -8.29 -3.84
CA GLY A 70 9.97 -8.80 -4.83
C GLY A 70 10.46 -7.71 -5.79
N GLU A 71 10.11 -7.82 -7.08
CA GLU A 71 10.49 -6.87 -8.14
C GLU A 71 9.43 -5.79 -8.39
N GLN A 72 8.23 -5.89 -7.84
CA GLN A 72 7.16 -4.92 -8.05
C GLN A 72 7.16 -3.83 -6.97
N ILE A 73 6.89 -2.59 -7.38
CA ILE A 73 6.70 -1.43 -6.51
C ILE A 73 5.45 -0.69 -7.01
N ALA A 74 4.54 -0.36 -6.09
CA ALA A 74 3.33 0.41 -6.36
C ALA A 74 3.22 1.56 -5.36
N MET A 75 2.62 2.68 -5.80
CA MET A 75 2.38 3.85 -4.95
C MET A 75 0.99 4.43 -5.22
N ASP A 76 0.05 4.22 -4.29
CA ASP A 76 -1.34 4.64 -4.41
C ASP A 76 -1.86 5.38 -3.17
N LEU A 77 -3.11 5.84 -3.23
CA LEU A 77 -3.70 6.61 -2.12
C LEU A 77 -3.83 5.76 -0.86
N THR A 78 -4.04 4.46 -1.03
CA THR A 78 -4.35 3.52 0.04
C THR A 78 -3.50 2.27 -0.04
N LEU A 79 -3.33 1.60 1.12
CA LEU A 79 -2.67 0.31 1.19
C LEU A 79 -3.39 -0.73 0.29
N ARG A 80 -4.73 -0.68 0.26
CA ARG A 80 -5.57 -1.49 -0.62
C ARG A 80 -5.17 -1.37 -2.08
N GLU A 81 -5.14 -0.15 -2.61
CA GLU A 81 -4.84 0.08 -4.02
C GLU A 81 -3.42 -0.37 -4.36
N SER A 82 -2.45 -0.10 -3.49
CA SER A 82 -1.07 -0.52 -3.74
C SER A 82 -0.86 -2.03 -3.63
N ILE A 83 -1.58 -2.72 -2.75
CA ILE A 83 -1.59 -4.19 -2.71
C ILE A 83 -2.29 -4.74 -3.96
N ALA A 84 -3.43 -4.16 -4.35
CA ALA A 84 -4.16 -4.56 -5.56
C ALA A 84 -3.30 -4.37 -6.82
N ALA A 85 -2.50 -3.30 -6.90
CA ALA A 85 -1.60 -3.06 -8.02
C ALA A 85 -0.45 -4.10 -8.13
N ILE A 86 -0.13 -4.79 -7.03
CA ILE A 86 0.93 -5.81 -6.99
C ILE A 86 0.36 -7.22 -7.16
N PHE A 87 -0.72 -7.53 -6.45
CA PHE A 87 -1.28 -8.88 -6.32
C PHE A 87 -2.63 -9.07 -7.00
N GLY A 88 -3.34 -7.99 -7.34
CA GLY A 88 -4.57 -8.04 -8.10
C GLY A 88 -4.27 -8.07 -9.58
N THR A 89 -4.90 -9.00 -10.30
CA THR A 89 -4.85 -9.09 -11.77
C THR A 89 -5.23 -7.75 -12.40
N GLU A 90 -4.24 -7.10 -13.02
CA GLU A 90 -4.30 -5.96 -13.94
C GLU A 90 -5.25 -4.79 -13.54
N ALA A 91 -4.73 -3.83 -12.79
CA ALA A 91 -5.25 -2.46 -12.83
C ALA A 91 -4.41 -1.62 -13.80
N PRO A 92 -4.83 -1.42 -15.06
CA PRO A 92 -4.20 -0.39 -15.89
C PRO A 92 -4.49 1.01 -15.30
N PRO A 93 -3.65 2.00 -15.59
CA PRO A 93 -3.71 3.32 -14.97
C PRO A 93 -5.03 4.02 -15.29
N THR A 94 -5.44 4.87 -14.35
CA THR A 94 -6.60 5.76 -14.45
C THR A 94 -6.53 6.64 -15.71
N GLU A 95 -7.31 6.29 -16.74
CA GLU A 95 -7.90 7.24 -17.69
C GLU A 95 -9.43 7.03 -17.70
N PRO A 96 -10.25 8.09 -17.64
CA PRO A 96 -11.70 7.95 -17.70
C PRO A 96 -12.11 7.82 -19.17
N VAL A 97 -12.14 6.60 -19.70
CA VAL A 97 -12.86 6.31 -20.94
C VAL A 97 -14.20 5.69 -20.59
N VAL A 98 -15.26 6.42 -20.93
CA VAL A 98 -16.64 5.98 -20.80
C VAL A 98 -16.94 5.05 -21.97
N GLU A 99 -16.90 3.74 -21.76
CA GLU A 99 -17.53 2.75 -22.65
C GLU A 99 -18.35 1.73 -21.85
N PRO A 100 -19.51 1.27 -22.40
CA PRO A 100 -20.52 0.53 -21.65
C PRO A 100 -20.09 -0.92 -21.33
N PRO A 101 -20.61 -1.53 -20.24
CA PRO A 101 -20.19 -2.87 -19.84
C PRO A 101 -20.73 -3.91 -20.83
N SER A 102 -19.83 -4.62 -21.51
CA SER A 102 -20.14 -5.96 -22.03
C SER A 102 -19.97 -6.99 -20.90
N PRO A 103 -20.85 -8.00 -20.81
CA PRO A 103 -20.81 -8.99 -19.75
C PRO A 103 -19.82 -10.10 -20.14
N THR A 104 -18.77 -10.29 -19.34
CA THR A 104 -17.87 -11.44 -19.46
C THR A 104 -17.91 -12.25 -18.16
N GLU A 105 -17.86 -13.55 -18.36
CA GLU A 105 -18.02 -14.72 -17.49
C GLU A 105 -17.45 -14.67 -16.06
N PRO A 106 -17.91 -15.59 -15.17
CA PRO A 106 -17.51 -15.63 -13.77
C PRO A 106 -16.04 -16.05 -13.66
N GLU A 107 -15.14 -15.07 -13.59
CA GLU A 107 -13.74 -15.27 -13.22
C GLU A 107 -13.67 -15.67 -11.74
N GLU A 108 -13.45 -16.97 -11.57
CA GLU A 108 -12.92 -17.75 -10.45
C GLU A 108 -13.11 -17.26 -9.00
N PRO A 109 -13.54 -18.15 -8.07
CA PRO A 109 -13.75 -17.82 -6.65
C PRO A 109 -12.52 -17.21 -5.96
N VAL A 110 -11.31 -17.44 -6.51
CA VAL A 110 -10.03 -16.96 -5.99
C VAL A 110 -9.91 -15.43 -6.12
N ALA A 111 -10.31 -14.84 -7.26
CA ALA A 111 -10.21 -13.39 -7.47
C ALA A 111 -11.12 -12.61 -6.50
N ALA A 112 -12.32 -13.12 -6.23
CA ALA A 112 -13.23 -12.55 -5.24
C ALA A 112 -12.67 -12.66 -3.81
N GLU A 113 -11.96 -13.74 -3.49
CA GLU A 113 -11.32 -13.95 -2.20
C GLU A 113 -10.12 -13.01 -2.00
N ILE A 114 -9.27 -12.84 -3.01
CA ILE A 114 -8.18 -11.84 -3.00
C ILE A 114 -8.73 -10.44 -2.74
N ALA A 115 -9.77 -10.03 -3.47
CA ALA A 115 -10.38 -8.71 -3.28
C ALA A 115 -10.90 -8.50 -1.83
N SER A 116 -11.49 -9.54 -1.23
CA SER A 116 -11.96 -9.49 0.16
C SER A 116 -10.81 -9.35 1.17
N LEU A 117 -9.70 -10.05 0.95
CA LEU A 117 -8.51 -9.95 1.79
C LEU A 117 -7.84 -8.57 1.69
N ILE A 118 -7.76 -8.00 0.48
CA ILE A 118 -7.26 -6.63 0.32
C ILE A 118 -8.16 -5.65 1.09
N GLU A 119 -9.48 -5.86 1.07
CA GLU A 119 -10.41 -5.03 1.83
C GLU A 119 -10.14 -5.11 3.34
N ALA A 120 -10.00 -6.32 3.88
CA ALA A 120 -9.71 -6.58 5.28
C ALA A 120 -8.36 -5.99 5.71
N ALA A 121 -7.31 -6.12 4.90
CA ALA A 121 -6.00 -5.54 5.16
C ALA A 121 -6.10 -4.01 5.35
N GLN A 122 -6.83 -3.33 4.47
CA GLN A 122 -7.03 -1.88 4.60
C GLN A 122 -7.78 -1.48 5.88
N GLN A 123 -8.76 -2.28 6.30
CA GLN A 123 -9.51 -2.01 7.53
C GLN A 123 -8.61 -2.11 8.76
N HIS A 124 -7.80 -3.18 8.86
CA HIS A 124 -6.84 -3.36 9.95
C HIS A 124 -5.79 -2.23 9.97
N TYR A 125 -5.25 -1.86 8.82
CA TYR A 125 -4.31 -0.74 8.72
C TYR A 125 -4.93 0.57 9.21
N ASN A 126 -6.17 0.88 8.80
CA ASN A 126 -6.86 2.09 9.23
C ASN A 126 -7.10 2.14 10.75
N LYS A 127 -7.49 1.01 11.36
CA LYS A 127 -7.66 0.91 12.81
C LYS A 127 -6.32 1.05 13.53
N ALA A 128 -5.26 0.41 13.03
CA ALA A 128 -3.92 0.58 13.56
C ALA A 128 -3.51 2.06 13.58
N GLN A 129 -3.74 2.80 12.49
CA GLN A 129 -3.46 4.24 12.45
C GLN A 129 -4.29 5.04 13.48
N GLN A 130 -5.55 4.66 13.73
CA GLN A 130 -6.39 5.30 14.74
C GLN A 130 -5.87 5.06 16.16
N TYR A 131 -5.49 3.82 16.49
CA TYR A 131 -4.88 3.49 17.78
C TYR A 131 -3.55 4.22 17.99
N LEU A 132 -2.72 4.31 16.94
CA LEU A 132 -1.48 5.07 16.98
C LEU A 132 -1.73 6.57 17.28
N GLN A 133 -2.74 7.18 16.65
CA GLN A 133 -3.14 8.56 16.93
C GLN A 133 -3.70 8.75 18.35
N ALA A 134 -4.41 7.75 18.86
CA ALA A 134 -4.93 7.75 20.23
C ALA A 134 -3.85 7.45 21.30
N GLY A 135 -2.64 7.05 20.89
CA GLY A 135 -1.56 6.64 21.79
C GLY A 135 -1.76 5.25 22.41
N ASP A 136 -2.65 4.44 21.84
CA ASP A 136 -2.91 3.06 22.26
C ASP A 136 -1.99 2.10 21.51
N TRP A 137 -0.84 1.81 22.13
CA TRP A 137 0.16 0.92 21.55
C TRP A 137 -0.25 -0.54 21.54
N ALA A 138 -1.12 -0.96 22.45
CA ALA A 138 -1.58 -2.35 22.52
C ALA A 138 -2.55 -2.63 21.37
N GLY A 139 -3.57 -1.78 21.21
CA GLY A 139 -4.53 -1.88 20.09
C GLY A 139 -3.85 -1.72 18.73
N TYR A 140 -2.82 -0.87 18.63
CA TYR A 140 -2.00 -0.76 17.43
C TYR A 140 -1.30 -2.08 17.08
N GLY A 141 -0.69 -2.74 18.07
CA GLY A 141 -0.03 -4.03 17.88
C GLY A 141 -0.99 -5.13 17.43
N GLU A 142 -2.17 -5.22 18.07
CA GLU A 142 -3.19 -6.22 17.71
C GLU A 142 -3.68 -6.04 16.27
N GLU A 143 -3.95 -4.80 15.85
CA GLU A 143 -4.39 -4.52 14.47
C GLU A 143 -3.27 -4.75 13.44
N LEU A 144 -2.00 -4.55 13.82
CA LEU A 144 -0.86 -4.91 12.97
C LEU A 144 -0.70 -6.43 12.82
N ASP A 145 -0.88 -7.20 13.89
CA ASP A 145 -0.83 -8.67 13.82
C ASP A 145 -1.97 -9.21 12.96
N ALA A 146 -3.18 -8.63 13.10
CA ALA A 146 -4.32 -8.98 12.25
C ALA A 146 -4.10 -8.59 10.78
N LEU A 147 -3.53 -7.41 10.52
CA LEU A 147 -3.11 -6.99 9.18
C LEU A 147 -2.14 -8.02 8.58
N LYS A 148 -1.10 -8.40 9.34
CA LYS A 148 -0.12 -9.38 8.88
C LYS A 148 -0.79 -10.69 8.49
N ALA A 149 -1.68 -11.23 9.34
CA ALA A 149 -2.37 -12.48 9.07
C ALA A 149 -3.19 -12.45 7.76
N VAL A 150 -3.85 -11.33 7.47
CA VAL A 150 -4.60 -11.14 6.21
C VAL A 150 -3.66 -11.08 5.02
N LEU A 151 -2.54 -10.37 5.14
CA LEU A 151 -1.56 -10.28 4.06
C LEU A 151 -0.86 -11.63 3.80
N ASP A 152 -0.63 -12.44 4.83
CA ASP A 152 -0.08 -13.80 4.69
C ASP A 152 -1.03 -14.65 3.82
N GLN A 153 -2.33 -14.66 4.13
CA GLN A 153 -3.34 -15.36 3.33
C GLN A 153 -3.40 -14.87 1.89
N LEU A 154 -3.31 -13.55 1.70
CA LEU A 154 -3.32 -12.94 0.37
C LEU A 154 -2.10 -13.38 -0.46
N ALA A 155 -0.92 -13.42 0.16
CA ALA A 155 0.28 -13.87 -0.52
C ALA A 155 0.22 -15.37 -0.86
N GLU A 156 -0.34 -16.20 0.02
CA GLU A 156 -0.54 -17.63 -0.27
C GLU A 156 -1.46 -17.86 -1.46
N LEU A 157 -2.56 -17.10 -1.57
CA LEU A 157 -3.48 -17.18 -2.71
C LEU A 157 -2.85 -16.66 -4.00
N ALA A 158 -2.15 -15.52 -3.95
CA ALA A 158 -1.50 -14.94 -5.13
C ALA A 158 -0.29 -15.76 -5.62
N ALA A 159 0.33 -16.56 -4.75
CA ALA A 159 1.42 -17.47 -5.12
C ALA A 159 0.93 -18.85 -5.62
N ALA A 160 -0.36 -19.15 -5.48
CA ALA A 160 -0.96 -20.41 -5.93
C ALA A 160 -1.38 -20.39 -7.42
N GLU A 161 -1.24 -19.25 -8.10
CA GLU A 161 -1.48 -19.07 -9.54
C GLU A 161 -0.23 -19.29 -10.40
#